data_AF-A0A2G9RK12-F1
#
_entry.id   AF-A0A2G9RK12-F1
#
_cell.length_a   1.000
_cell.length_b   1.000
_cell.length_c   1.000
_cell.angle_alpha   90.00
_cell.angle_beta   90.00
_cell.angle_gamma   90.00
#
_symmetry.space_group_name_H-M   'P 1'
#
loop_
_entity.id
_entity.type
_entity.pdbx_description
1 polymer ?
#
loop_
_entity_poly.entity_id
_entity_poly.type
_entity_poly.pdbx_seq_one_letter_code
_entity_poly.pdbx_strand_id
1 'polypeptide(L)' 'MEVSVWVTVLAVIWLHTTCVDQREEWELLEGKAISWVKAKAGSSLEEFVRAGKKLLKSSVDPKVFGL' A
#
# COMPACT_ATOMS: atom_id res chain seq x y z
N MET A 1 1.20 9.42 -13.31
CA MET A 1 0.79 8.03 -12.99
C MET A 1 1.56 7.51 -11.79
N GLU A 2 2.88 7.66 -11.76
CA GLU A 2 3.72 7.27 -10.60
C GLU A 2 3.36 7.95 -9.27
N VAL A 3 3.05 9.25 -9.28
CA VAL A 3 2.64 9.97 -8.06
C VAL A 3 1.38 9.34 -7.44
N SER A 4 0.40 8.96 -8.26
CA SER A 4 -0.83 8.33 -7.78
C SER A 4 -0.55 6.94 -7.20
N VAL A 5 0.29 6.13 -7.86
CA VAL A 5 0.74 4.83 -7.33
C VAL A 5 1.42 5.01 -5.97
N TRP A 6 2.35 5.97 -5.89
CA TRP A 6 3.08 6.27 -4.67
C TRP A 6 2.17 6.68 -3.51
N VAL A 7 1.27 7.63 -3.74
CA VAL A 7 0.32 8.10 -2.73
C VAL A 7 -0.61 6.97 -2.28
N THR A 8 -1.08 6.13 -3.21
CA THR A 8 -1.93 4.97 -2.87
C THR A 8 -1.18 3.93 -2.04
N VAL A 9 0.09 3.63 -2.37
CA VAL A 9 0.93 2.72 -1.56
C VAL A 9 1.14 3.28 -0.15
N LEU A 10 1.43 4.57 -0.02
CA LEU A 10 1.56 5.21 1.28
C LEU A 10 0.27 5.16 2.10
N ALA A 11 -0.89 5.40 1.47
CA ALA A 11 -2.18 5.33 2.15
C ALA A 11 -2.47 3.91 2.67
N VAL A 12 -2.22 2.88 1.85
CA VAL A 12 -2.38 1.48 2.27
C VAL A 12 -1.44 1.13 3.43
N ILE A 13 -0.17 1.50 3.35
CA ILE A 13 0.78 1.26 4.46
C ILE A 13 0.31 1.99 5.74
N TRP A 14 -0.18 3.23 5.60
CA TRP A 14 -0.67 4.02 6.72
C TRP A 14 -1.91 3.41 7.39
N LEU A 15 -2.83 2.83 6.63
CA LEU A 15 -4.00 2.13 7.18
C LEU A 15 -3.57 0.97 8.09
N HIS A 16 -2.61 0.16 7.63
CA HIS A 16 -2.06 -0.95 8.42
C HIS A 16 -1.22 -0.54 9.63
N THR A 17 -0.75 0.71 9.71
CA THR A 17 0.01 1.19 10.88
C THR A 17 -0.83 1.97 11.86
N THR A 18 -1.86 2.67 11.38
CA THR A 18 -2.55 3.72 12.15
C THR A 18 -4.01 3.37 12.42
N CYS A 19 -4.65 2.59 11.54
CA CYS A 19 -6.09 2.31 11.58
C CYS A 19 -6.38 0.82 11.79
N VAL A 20 -5.48 0.09 12.46
CA VAL A 20 -5.56 -1.37 12.62
C VAL A 20 -6.89 -1.82 13.23
N ASP A 21 -7.39 -1.09 14.23
CA ASP A 21 -8.62 -1.42 14.94
C ASP A 21 -9.91 -1.16 14.14
N GLN A 22 -9.81 -0.52 12.98
CA GLN A 22 -10.94 -0.16 12.10
C GLN A 22 -10.88 -0.90 10.76
N ARG A 23 -10.30 -2.11 10.75
CA ARG A 23 -10.04 -2.87 9.52
C ARG A 23 -11.27 -3.05 8.63
N GLU A 24 -12.43 -3.34 9.22
CA GLU A 24 -13.70 -3.53 8.50
C GLU A 24 -14.08 -2.30 7.66
N GLU A 25 -13.68 -1.09 8.09
CA GLU A 25 -13.98 0.16 7.38
C GLU A 25 -13.16 0.34 6.10
N TRP A 26 -11.98 -0.28 6.02
CA TRP A 26 -11.02 0.02 4.94
C TRP A 26 -10.52 -1.19 4.17
N GLU A 27 -10.78 -2.42 4.59
CA GLU A 27 -10.29 -3.62 3.89
C GLU A 27 -10.80 -3.75 2.45
N LEU A 28 -12.04 -3.30 2.17
CA LEU A 28 -12.56 -3.25 0.80
C LEU A 28 -11.86 -2.18 -0.05
N LEU A 29 -11.55 -1.02 0.55
CA LEU A 29 -10.81 0.05 -0.11
C LEU A 29 -9.38 -0.39 -0.40
N GLU A 30 -8.75 -1.07 0.54
CA GLU A 30 -7.42 -1.67 0.42
C GLU A 30 -7.38 -2.65 -0.76
N GLY A 31 -8.30 -3.62 -0.81
CA GLY A 31 -8.33 -4.60 -1.90
C GLY A 31 -8.44 -3.94 -3.29
N LYS A 32 -9.28 -2.90 -3.41
CA LYS A 32 -9.41 -2.14 -4.66
C LYS A 32 -8.17 -1.32 -4.98
N ALA A 33 -7.56 -0.69 -3.98
CA ALA A 33 -6.33 0.07 -4.11
C ALA A 33 -5.16 -0.83 -4.57
N ILE A 34 -4.99 -2.00 -3.94
CA ILE A 34 -3.96 -2.98 -4.31
C ILE A 34 -4.14 -3.45 -5.76
N SER A 35 -5.37 -3.83 -6.13
CA SER A 35 -5.67 -4.25 -7.51
C SER A 35 -5.31 -3.15 -8.52
N TRP A 36 -5.66 -1.90 -8.21
CA TRP A 36 -5.36 -0.75 -9.06
C TRP A 36 -3.86 -0.47 -9.16
N VAL A 37 -3.10 -0.47 -8.05
CA VAL A 37 -1.65 -0.21 -8.10
C VAL A 37 -0.91 -1.33 -8.81
N LYS A 38 -1.30 -2.60 -8.64
CA LYS A 38 -0.70 -3.73 -9.38
C LYS A 38 -0.87 -3.57 -10.89
N ALA A 39 -2.02 -3.08 -11.34
CA ALA A 39 -2.28 -2.82 -12.75
C ALA A 39 -1.53 -1.61 -13.33
N LYS A 40 -0.98 -0.72 -12.48
CA LYS A 40 -0.37 0.55 -12.90
C LYS A 40 1.12 0.68 -12.63
N ALA A 41 1.62 0.04 -11.58
CA ALA A 41 3.01 0.17 -11.14
C ALA A 41 3.97 -0.75 -11.90
N GLY A 42 3.50 -1.90 -12.41
CA GLY A 42 4.38 -2.87 -13.06
C GLY A 42 5.55 -3.26 -12.15
N SER A 43 6.78 -3.15 -12.63
CA SER A 43 8.00 -3.50 -11.90
C SER A 43 8.39 -2.50 -10.79
N SER A 44 7.85 -1.28 -10.78
CA SER A 44 8.22 -0.28 -9.76
C SER A 44 7.46 -0.45 -8.43
N LEU A 45 6.47 -1.34 -8.36
CA LEU A 45 5.68 -1.57 -7.15
C LEU A 45 6.54 -1.97 -5.94
N GLU A 46 7.53 -2.84 -6.15
CA GLU A 46 8.41 -3.31 -5.08
C GLU A 46 9.23 -2.16 -4.48
N GLU A 47 9.71 -1.24 -5.33
CA GLU A 47 10.43 -0.06 -4.89
C GLU A 47 9.55 0.90 -4.10
N PHE A 48 8.33 1.17 -4.57
CA PHE A 48 7.37 1.99 -3.83
C PHE A 48 7.03 1.36 -2.47
N VAL A 49 6.73 0.07 -2.40
CA VAL A 49 6.43 -0.58 -1.11
C VAL A 49 7.62 -0.50 -0.16
N ARG A 50 8.85 -0.74 -0.66
CA ARG A 50 10.07 -0.64 0.14
C ARG A 50 10.32 0.78 0.65
N ALA A 51 10.21 1.79 -0.22
CA ALA A 51 10.41 3.18 0.13
C ALA A 51 9.34 3.67 1.13
N GLY A 52 8.07 3.30 0.91
CA GLY A 52 6.94 3.67 1.77
C GLY A 52 7.07 3.08 3.17
N LYS A 53 7.45 1.80 3.27
CA LYS A 53 7.72 1.16 4.56
C LYS A 53 8.84 1.86 5.32
N LYS A 54 9.95 2.19 4.63
CA LYS A 54 11.06 2.92 5.23
C LYS A 54 10.65 4.31 5.71
N LEU A 55 9.87 5.04 4.91
CA LEU A 55 9.39 6.38 5.24
C LEU A 55 8.48 6.38 6.48
N LEU A 56 7.51 5.46 6.52
CA LEU A 56 6.53 5.35 7.61
C LEU A 56 7.00 4.50 8.79
N LYS A 57 8.25 4.00 8.75
CA LYS A 57 8.81 3.06 9.74
C LYS A 57 7.89 1.86 10.00
N SER A 58 7.27 1.38 8.93
CA SER A 58 6.24 0.34 8.97
C SER A 58 6.82 -1.06 8.79
N SER A 59 6.31 -2.01 9.56
CA SER A 59 6.62 -3.44 9.45
C SER A 59 5.61 -4.21 8.58
N VAL A 60 4.75 -3.54 7.81
CA VAL A 60 3.76 -4.17 6.91
C VAL A 60 4.41 -5.22 6.01
N ASP A 61 3.82 -6.40 5.93
CA ASP A 61 4.28 -7.47 5.06
C ASP A 61 4.07 -7.08 3.58
N PRO A 62 5.11 -7.10 2.71
CA PRO A 62 4.96 -6.84 1.29
C PRO A 62 3.89 -7.72 0.60
N LYS A 63 3.56 -8.89 1.16
CA LYS A 63 2.46 -9.76 0.70
C LYS A 63 1.12 -9.07 0.68
N VAL A 64 0.91 -8.02 1.48
CA VAL A 64 -0.28 -7.14 1.40
C VAL A 64 -0.45 -6.61 -0.03
N PHE A 65 0.64 -6.21 -0.69
CA PHE A 65 0.62 -5.75 -2.08
C PHE A 65 0.71 -6.90 -3.10
N GLY A 66 0.70 -8.15 -2.64
CA GLY A 66 0.88 -9.35 -3.44
C GLY A 66 2.28 -9.46 -4.07
N LEU A 67 3.29 -9.01 -3.32
CA LEU A 67 4.73 -9.16 -3.60
C LEU A 67 5.34 -10.29 -2.77
#